data_AF-A0A091TIC8-F1
#
_entry.id   AF-A0A091TIC8-F1
#
_cell.length_a   1.000
_cell.length_b   1.000
_cell.length_c   1.000
_cell.angle_alpha   90.00
_cell.angle_beta   90.00
_cell.angle_gamma   90.00
#
_symmetry.space_group_name_H-M   'P 1'
#
loop_
_entity.id
_entity.type
_entity.pdbx_description
1 polymer ?
#
loop_
_entity_poly.entity_id
_entity_poly.type
_entity_poly.pdbx_seq_one_letter_code
_entity_poly.pdbx_strand_id
1 'polypeptide(L)'
;GIVSLISLAVLSYERYSTLTLCNKRSADYRKALLAVGGSWIYSLVWTVPPLIGWSSYGVEGAGTSCSVRWSSESAESTSYIICLFIFCLVIPVMVMMYCYSRLLYAVKQV
;
A
#
# COMPACT_ATOMS: atom_id res chain seq x y z
N GLY A 1 -4.31 8.00 -1.09
CA GLY A 1 -2.91 7.61 -0.86
C GLY A 1 -2.74 6.10 -0.83
N ILE A 2 -3.12 5.46 0.29
CA ILE A 2 -2.90 4.03 0.57
C ILE A 2 -3.48 3.10 -0.51
N VAL A 3 -4.75 3.31 -0.90
CA VAL A 3 -5.40 2.54 -1.98
C VAL A 3 -4.57 2.57 -3.27
N SER A 4 -4.04 3.74 -3.64
CA SER A 4 -3.23 3.91 -4.86
C SER A 4 -1.90 3.15 -4.76
N LEU A 5 -1.18 3.28 -3.65
CA LEU A 5 0.08 2.56 -3.41
C LEU A 5 -0.10 1.03 -3.47
N ILE A 6 -1.11 0.51 -2.78
CA ILE A 6 -1.41 -0.93 -2.79
C ILE A 6 -1.82 -1.40 -4.19
N SER A 7 -2.64 -0.62 -4.90
CA SER A 7 -3.06 -0.95 -6.26
C SER A 7 -1.90 -0.95 -7.25
N LEU A 8 -0.96 -0.01 -7.11
CA LEU A 8 0.28 0.03 -7.89
C LEU A 8 1.18 -1.17 -7.57
N ALA A 9 1.31 -1.55 -6.30
CA ALA A 9 2.06 -2.74 -5.90
C ALA A 9 1.47 -4.02 -6.50
N VAL A 10 0.14 -4.19 -6.43
CA VAL A 10 -0.57 -5.30 -7.08
C VAL A 10 -0.33 -5.31 -8.60
N LEU A 11 -0.43 -4.14 -9.25
CA LEU A 11 -0.20 -4.02 -10.68
C LEU A 11 1.24 -4.42 -11.07
N SER A 12 2.24 -3.99 -10.30
CA SER A 12 3.64 -4.37 -10.52
C SER A 12 3.85 -5.89 -10.40
N TYR A 13 3.17 -6.53 -9.44
CA TYR A 13 3.24 -7.96 -9.23
C TYR A 13 2.59 -8.76 -10.37
N GLU A 14 1.40 -8.35 -10.82
CA GLU A 14 0.70 -8.99 -11.95
C GLU A 14 1.54 -8.89 -13.24
N ARG A 15 2.16 -7.72 -13.49
CA ARG A 15 3.08 -7.52 -14.62
C ARG A 15 4.30 -8.43 -14.52
N TYR A 16 4.93 -8.50 -13.34
CA TYR A 16 6.06 -9.39 -13.09
C TYR A 16 5.68 -10.86 -13.30
N SER A 17 4.56 -11.33 -12.74
CA SER A 17 4.12 -12.72 -12.89
C SER A 17 3.81 -13.08 -14.35
N THR A 18 3.18 -12.18 -15.09
CA THR A 18 2.82 -12.42 -16.50
C THR A 18 4.06 -12.52 -17.38
N LEU A 19 5.04 -11.63 -17.18
CA LEU A 19 6.24 -11.55 -18.01
C LEU A 19 7.28 -12.63 -17.68
N THR A 20 7.40 -13.03 -16.41
CA THR A 20 8.52 -13.87 -15.95
C THR A 20 8.13 -15.32 -15.68
N LEU A 21 6.88 -15.59 -15.25
CA LEU A 21 6.49 -16.92 -14.77
C LEU A 21 5.58 -17.67 -15.75
N CYS A 22 4.69 -16.99 -16.49
CA CYS A 22 3.71 -17.67 -17.35
C CYS A 22 3.27 -16.78 -18.52
N ASN A 23 3.80 -17.05 -19.73
CA ASN A 23 3.37 -16.44 -21.00
C ASN A 23 1.89 -16.75 -21.40
N LYS A 24 1.12 -17.44 -20.56
CA LYS A 24 -0.27 -17.87 -20.82
C LYS A 24 -1.27 -17.53 -19.71
N ARG A 25 -0.89 -16.73 -18.70
CA ARG A 25 -1.84 -16.33 -17.65
C ARG A 25 -2.62 -15.12 -18.15
N SER A 26 -3.71 -15.38 -18.88
CA SER A 26 -4.71 -14.34 -19.17
C SER A 26 -5.11 -13.69 -17.85
N ALA A 27 -5.20 -12.36 -17.82
CA ALA A 27 -5.60 -11.62 -16.64
C ALA A 27 -6.99 -12.10 -16.21
N ASP A 28 -7.04 -12.95 -15.18
CA ASP A 28 -8.31 -13.41 -14.63
C ASP A 28 -9.00 -12.20 -14.03
N TYR A 29 -10.03 -11.70 -14.70
CA TYR A 29 -10.81 -10.55 -14.23
C TYR A 29 -11.29 -10.73 -12.78
N ARG A 30 -11.57 -11.96 -12.35
CA ARG A 30 -11.87 -12.30 -10.95
C ARG A 30 -10.71 -12.00 -9.99
N LYS A 31 -9.47 -12.30 -10.36
CA LYS A 31 -8.29 -11.99 -9.53
C LYS A 31 -8.05 -10.50 -9.44
N ALA A 32 -8.19 -9.78 -10.56
CA ALA A 32 -8.11 -8.33 -10.58
C ALA A 32 -9.19 -7.69 -9.70
N LEU A 33 -10.44 -8.16 -9.79
CA LEU A 33 -11.54 -7.67 -8.96
C LEU A 33 -11.32 -7.95 -7.47
N LEU A 34 -10.84 -9.16 -7.12
CA LEU A 34 -10.48 -9.50 -5.75
C LEU A 34 -9.32 -8.63 -5.22
N ALA A 35 -8.33 -8.33 -6.05
CA ALA A 35 -7.20 -7.50 -5.64
C ALA A 35 -7.61 -6.04 -5.43
N VAL A 36 -8.50 -5.50 -6.28
CA VAL A 36 -9.10 -4.18 -6.09
C VAL A 36 -9.97 -4.18 -4.83
N GLY A 37 -10.88 -5.15 -4.67
CA GLY A 37 -11.70 -5.25 -3.46
C GLY A 37 -10.85 -5.35 -2.19
N GLY A 38 -9.78 -6.14 -2.23
CA GLY A 38 -8.81 -6.27 -1.16
C GLY A 38 -8.07 -4.96 -0.84
N SER A 39 -7.66 -4.18 -1.85
CA SER A 39 -6.98 -2.88 -1.62
C SER A 39 -7.90 -1.85 -0.96
N TRP A 40 -9.18 -1.87 -1.30
CA TRP A 40 -10.21 -1.05 -0.65
C TRP A 40 -10.43 -1.45 0.81
N ILE A 41 -10.68 -2.74 1.08
CA ILE A 41 -10.89 -3.24 2.44
C ILE A 41 -9.65 -2.98 3.30
N TYR A 42 -8.46 -3.26 2.78
CA TYR A 42 -7.21 -3.00 3.47
C TYR A 42 -7.05 -1.52 3.82
N SER A 43 -7.37 -0.63 2.89
CA SER A 43 -7.30 0.81 3.16
C SER A 43 -8.29 1.23 4.23
N LEU A 44 -9.52 0.70 4.21
CA LEU A 44 -10.51 0.96 5.27
C LEU A 44 -10.03 0.49 6.63
N VAL A 45 -9.44 -0.72 6.71
CA VAL A 45 -8.88 -1.27 7.96
C VAL A 45 -7.82 -0.36 8.56
N TRP A 46 -7.04 0.34 7.74
CA TRP A 46 -6.02 1.26 8.22
C TRP A 46 -6.51 2.70 8.42
N THR A 47 -7.59 3.15 7.77
CA THR A 47 -8.16 4.51 7.96
C THR A 47 -9.26 4.60 9.02
N VAL A 48 -9.86 3.49 9.42
CA VAL A 48 -10.90 3.44 10.47
C VAL A 48 -10.34 3.58 11.91
N PRO A 49 -9.15 3.06 12.27
CA PRO A 49 -8.59 3.13 13.62
C PRO A 49 -8.54 4.55 14.25
N PRO A 50 -8.19 5.62 13.51
CA PRO A 50 -8.24 6.97 14.07
C PRO A 50 -9.67 7.48 14.32
N LEU A 51 -10.68 6.91 13.66
CA LEU A 51 -12.09 7.28 13.89
C LEU A 51 -12.64 6.63 15.17
N ILE A 52 -12.10 5.49 15.58
CA ILE A 52 -12.50 4.75 16.79
C ILE A 52 -11.64 5.10 18.03
N GLY A 53 -10.74 6.08 17.92
CA GLY A 53 -9.98 6.62 19.05
C GLY A 53 -8.58 6.05 19.26
N TRP A 54 -8.06 5.20 18.36
CA TRP A 54 -6.65 4.76 18.44
C TRP A 54 -5.68 5.89 18.05
N SER A 55 -6.14 6.84 17.25
CA SER A 55 -5.43 8.08 16.96
C SER A 55 -6.44 9.21 16.72
N SER A 56 -5.98 10.42 16.41
CA SER A 56 -6.84 11.58 16.16
C SER A 56 -6.41 12.29 14.88
N TYR A 57 -7.40 12.63 14.03
CA TYR A 57 -7.20 13.53 12.91
C TYR A 57 -7.21 14.98 13.41
N GLY A 58 -6.20 15.74 13.01
CA GLY A 58 -6.05 17.15 13.36
C GLY A 58 -5.68 17.99 12.15
N VAL A 59 -5.74 19.30 12.33
CA VAL A 59 -5.28 20.25 11.31
C VAL A 59 -3.75 20.32 11.36
N GLU A 60 -3.13 20.22 10.20
CA GLU A 60 -1.69 20.34 10.02
C GLU A 60 -1.26 21.80 10.22
N GLY A 61 -0.01 22.07 10.63
CA GLY A 61 0.41 23.41 11.12
C GLY A 61 0.16 24.60 10.17
N ALA A 62 -0.03 24.35 8.87
CA ALA A 62 -0.40 25.35 7.87
C ALA A 62 -1.90 25.74 7.88
N GLY A 63 -2.75 25.06 8.65
CA GLY A 63 -4.17 25.37 8.77
C GLY A 63 -5.06 24.95 7.59
N THR A 64 -4.48 24.45 6.50
CA THR A 64 -5.18 24.22 5.22
C THR A 64 -5.43 22.75 4.89
N SER A 65 -4.88 21.81 5.67
CA SER A 65 -4.99 20.37 5.45
C SER A 65 -5.22 19.64 6.77
N CYS A 66 -5.95 18.53 6.70
CA CYS A 66 -6.19 17.64 7.84
C CYS A 66 -5.40 16.35 7.67
N SER A 67 -4.65 15.96 8.68
CA SER A 67 -3.85 14.73 8.70
C SER A 67 -3.87 14.10 10.10
N VAL A 68 -3.24 12.93 10.24
CA VAL A 68 -3.11 12.29 11.56
C VAL A 68 -2.23 13.18 12.44
N ARG A 69 -2.60 13.36 13.71
CA ARG A 69 -1.86 14.27 14.60
C ARG A 69 -0.46 13.71 14.93
N TRP A 70 0.56 14.17 14.20
CA TRP A 70 1.97 13.75 14.36
C TRP A 70 2.60 14.21 15.69
N SER A 71 2.11 15.32 16.26
CA SER A 71 2.73 15.99 17.41
C SER A 71 2.12 15.62 18.76
N SER A 72 1.30 14.56 18.85
CA SER A 72 0.77 14.12 20.14
C SER A 72 1.75 13.19 20.84
N GLU A 73 2.12 13.50 22.08
CA GLU A 73 3.02 12.71 22.94
C GLU A 73 2.43 11.36 23.40
N SER A 74 1.20 11.02 22.99
CA SER A 74 0.55 9.76 23.36
C SER A 74 1.16 8.58 22.60
N ALA A 75 1.58 7.55 23.34
CA ALA A 75 2.14 6.32 22.78
C ALA A 75 1.21 5.64 21.74
N GLU A 76 -0.11 5.74 21.93
CA GLU A 76 -1.13 5.20 21.02
C GLU A 76 -1.01 5.79 19.60
N SER A 77 -1.01 7.12 19.47
CA SER A 77 -0.85 7.80 18.17
C SER A 77 0.48 7.47 17.49
N THR A 78 1.58 7.44 18.26
CA THR A 78 2.91 7.11 17.73
C THR A 78 2.95 5.68 17.21
N SER A 79 2.39 4.73 17.97
CA SER A 79 2.33 3.33 17.54
C SER A 79 1.52 3.16 16.25
N TYR A 80 0.39 3.86 16.13
CA TYR A 80 -0.45 3.84 14.93
C TYR A 80 0.27 4.40 13.70
N ILE A 81 0.97 5.53 13.83
CA ILE A 81 1.74 6.13 12.74
C ILE A 81 2.85 5.19 12.27
N ILE A 82 3.57 4.55 13.20
CA ILE A 82 4.62 3.57 12.88
C ILE A 82 4.02 2.37 12.13
N CYS A 83 2.89 1.84 12.61
CA CYS A 83 2.19 0.75 11.92
C CYS A 83 1.79 1.16 10.50
N LEU A 84 1.17 2.34 10.31
CA LEU A 84 0.83 2.84 8.98
C LEU A 84 2.06 2.90 8.06
N PHE A 85 3.18 3.42 8.55
CA PHE A 85 4.39 3.57 7.73
C PHE A 85 4.93 2.21 7.30
N ILE A 86 5.00 1.24 8.21
CA ILE A 86 5.50 -0.09 7.91
C ILE A 86 4.54 -0.83 6.96
N PHE A 87 3.25 -0.89 7.31
CA PHE A 87 2.29 -1.71 6.59
C PHE A 87 1.83 -1.08 5.26
N CYS A 88 1.60 0.23 5.22
CA CYS A 88 1.05 0.91 4.05
C CYS A 88 2.12 1.51 3.12
N LEU A 89 3.39 1.61 3.55
CA LEU A 89 4.46 2.18 2.74
C LEU A 89 5.65 1.23 2.57
N VAL A 90 6.25 0.73 3.65
CA VAL A 90 7.43 -0.15 3.55
C VAL A 90 7.09 -1.45 2.82
N ILE A 91 6.04 -2.17 3.23
CA ILE A 91 5.65 -3.44 2.59
C ILE A 91 5.33 -3.25 1.09
N PRO A 92 4.47 -2.30 0.67
CA PRO A 92 4.15 -2.12 -0.75
C PRO A 92 5.37 -1.70 -1.58
N VAL A 93 6.24 -0.84 -1.04
CA VAL A 93 7.48 -0.43 -1.71
C VAL A 93 8.43 -1.61 -1.87
N MET A 94 8.61 -2.44 -0.83
CA MET A 94 9.44 -3.64 -0.91
C MET A 94 8.94 -4.61 -1.97
N VAL A 95 7.62 -4.81 -2.08
CA VAL A 95 7.00 -5.63 -3.13
C VAL A 95 7.29 -5.05 -4.51
N MET A 96 7.10 -3.74 -4.70
CA MET A 96 7.39 -3.06 -5.97
C MET A 96 8.87 -3.20 -6.36
N MET A 97 9.79 -2.92 -5.43
CA MET A 97 11.23 -3.04 -5.66
C MET A 97 11.61 -4.48 -6.04
N TYR A 98 11.11 -5.48 -5.32
CA TYR A 98 11.36 -6.88 -5.65
C TYR A 98 10.87 -7.26 -7.05
N CYS A 99 9.63 -6.89 -7.39
CA CYS A 99 9.05 -7.19 -8.70
C CYS A 99 9.84 -6.52 -9.83
N TYR A 100 10.20 -5.25 -9.67
CA TYR A 100 10.97 -4.52 -10.68
C TYR A 100 12.42 -5.00 -10.79
N SER A 101 13.11 -5.29 -9.68
CA SER A 101 14.48 -5.83 -9.71
C SER A 101 14.53 -7.16 -10.44
N ARG A 102 13.59 -8.07 -10.17
CA ARG A 102 13.51 -9.37 -10.85
C ARG A 102 13.12 -9.22 -12.32
N LEU A 103 12.24 -8.29 -12.66
CA LEU A 103 11.88 -7.98 -14.04
C LEU A 103 13.09 -7.46 -14.82
N LEU A 104 13.82 -6.48 -14.27
CA LEU A 104 15.03 -5.94 -14.89
C LEU A 104 16.12 -7.00 -15.06
N TYR A 105 16.26 -7.91 -14.08
CA TYR A 105 17.17 -9.03 -14.20
C TYR A 105 16.79 -9.97 -15.35
N ALA A 106 15.50 -10.33 -15.47
CA ALA A 106 15.01 -11.17 -16.55
C ALA A 106 15.20 -10.52 -17.94
N VAL A 107 14.96 -9.20 -18.05
CA VAL A 107 15.18 -8.45 -19.29
C VAL A 107 16.66 -8.36 -19.65
N LYS A 108 17.56 -8.20 -18.66
CA LYS A 108 19.02 -8.16 -18.89
C LYS A 108 19.63 -9.51 -19.29
N GLN A 109 18.92 -10.63 -19.08
CA GLN A 109 19.38 -11.96 -19.50
C GLN A 109 19.03 -12.30 -20.96
N VAL A 110 18.28 -11.43 -21.66
CA VAL A 110 17.99 -11.51 -23.09
C VAL A 110 18.97 -10.63 -23.85
#